data_AF-A0A3C1B1N7-F1
#
_entry.id   AF-A0A3C1B1N7-F1
#
_cell.length_a   1.000
_cell.length_b   1.000
_cell.length_c   1.000
_cell.angle_alpha   90.00
_cell.angle_beta   90.00
_cell.angle_gamma   90.00
#
_symmetry.space_group_name_H-M   'P 1'
#
loop_
_entity.id
_entity.type
_entity.pdbx_description
1 polymer ?
#
loop_
_entity_poly.entity_id
_entity_poly.type
_entity_poly.pdbx_seq_one_letter_code
_entity_poly.pdbx_strand_id
1 'polypeptide(L)' 'MSELNDELVALKEELFKLRFQHATNQLENPQKLVSVRRDIARVKTIIRERELQGIKE' A
#
# COMPACT_ATOMS: atom_id res chain seq x y z
N MET A 1 4.58 13.43 -9.27
CA MET A 1 3.27 12.71 -9.21
C MET A 1 3.39 11.19 -9.45
N SER A 2 4.40 10.70 -10.21
CA SER A 2 4.56 9.26 -10.47
C SER A 2 4.90 8.46 -9.21
N GLU A 3 5.89 8.90 -8.44
CA GLU A 3 6.51 8.09 -7.37
C GLU A 3 5.52 7.59 -6.30
N LEU A 4 4.59 8.42 -5.83
CA LEU A 4 3.57 7.99 -4.85
C LEU A 4 2.57 7.00 -5.43
N ASN A 5 2.23 7.13 -6.72
CA ASN A 5 1.37 6.16 -7.39
C ASN A 5 2.12 4.86 -7.65
N ASP A 6 3.39 4.94 -8.03
CA ASP A 6 4.27 3.79 -8.24
C ASP A 6 4.48 3.01 -6.93
N GLU A 7 4.67 3.70 -5.82
CA GLU A 7 4.75 3.10 -4.48
C GLU A 7 3.43 2.44 -4.07
N LEU A 8 2.28 3.06 -4.39
CA LEU A 8 0.97 2.47 -4.14
C LEU A 8 0.76 1.19 -4.96
N VAL A 9 1.22 1.16 -6.21
CA VAL A 9 1.20 -0.04 -7.06
C VAL A 9 2.09 -1.14 -6.48
N ALA A 10 3.32 -0.81 -6.09
CA ALA A 10 4.24 -1.76 -5.46
C ALA A 10 3.66 -2.37 -4.17
N LEU A 11 3.08 -1.55 -3.28
CA LEU A 11 2.44 -2.01 -2.05
C LEU A 11 1.21 -2.88 -2.33
N LYS A 12 0.45 -2.62 -3.41
CA LYS A 12 -0.66 -3.49 -3.83
C LYS A 12 -0.18 -4.85 -4.33
N GLU A 13 0.91 -4.89 -5.10
CA GLU A 13 1.52 -6.15 -5.53
C GLU A 13 2.03 -6.96 -4.33
N GLU A 14 2.66 -6.31 -3.37
CA GLU A 14 3.10 -6.94 -2.13
C GLU A 14 1.90 -7.49 -1.34
N LEU A 15 0.82 -6.72 -1.21
CA LEU A 15 -0.42 -7.18 -0.59
C LEU A 15 -1.01 -8.38 -1.34
N PHE A 16 -0.94 -8.41 -2.67
CA PHE A 16 -1.42 -9.54 -3.47
C PHE A 16 -0.57 -10.79 -3.22
N LYS A 17 0.75 -10.67 -3.20
CA LYS A 17 1.68 -11.76 -2.85
C LYS A 17 1.42 -12.28 -1.44
N LEU A 18 1.22 -11.40 -0.45
CA LEU A 18 0.89 -11.78 0.92
C LEU A 18 -0.48 -12.45 1.02
N ARG A 19 -1.50 -11.99 0.28
CA ARG A 19 -2.81 -12.68 0.24
C ARG A 19 -2.71 -14.06 -0.43
N PHE A 20 -1.87 -14.19 -1.45
CA PHE A 20 -1.61 -15.47 -2.10
C PHE A 20 -0.92 -16.45 -1.14
N GLN A 21 0.13 -15.99 -0.45
CA GLN A 21 0.81 -16.77 0.60
C GLN A 21 -0.12 -17.11 1.78
N HIS A 22 -1.07 -16.24 2.11
CA HIS A 22 -2.12 -16.51 3.11
C HIS A 22 -3.03 -17.64 2.65
N ALA A 23 -3.46 -17.60 1.38
CA ALA A 23 -4.34 -18.61 0.81
C ALA A 23 -3.65 -19.97 0.67
N THR A 24 -2.33 -20.00 0.42
CA THR A 24 -1.54 -21.24 0.38
C THR A 24 -1.15 -21.76 1.77
N ASN A 25 -1.64 -21.13 2.85
CA ASN A 25 -1.36 -21.50 4.25
C ASN A 25 0.15 -21.49 4.61
N GLN A 26 0.98 -20.79 3.83
CA GLN A 26 2.42 -20.64 4.05
C GLN A 26 2.79 -19.29 4.68
N LEU A 27 1.81 -18.61 5.28
CA LEU A 27 2.04 -17.27 5.78
C LEU A 27 2.69 -17.29 7.15
N GLU A 28 4.01 -17.14 7.18
CA GLU A 28 4.81 -17.13 8.41
C GLU A 28 4.44 -15.98 9.36
N ASN A 29 3.92 -14.85 8.84
CA ASN A 29 3.66 -13.66 9.65
C ASN A 29 2.41 -12.87 9.22
N PRO A 30 1.22 -13.15 9.81
CA PRO A 30 -0.01 -12.42 9.52
C PRO A 30 0.05 -10.92 9.86
N GLN A 31 0.99 -10.51 10.71
CA GLN A 31 1.22 -9.10 11.03
C GLN A 31 1.70 -8.27 9.82
N LYS A 32 2.48 -8.87 8.90
CA LYS A 32 2.92 -8.18 7.67
C LYS A 32 1.73 -7.73 6.81
N LEU A 33 0.69 -8.55 6.74
CA LEU A 33 -0.52 -8.23 5.97
C LEU A 33 -1.26 -7.01 6.55
N VAL A 34 -1.23 -6.85 7.87
CA VAL A 34 -1.78 -5.66 8.55
C VAL A 34 -0.88 -4.44 8.33
N SER A 35 0.44 -4.59 8.38
CA SER A 35 1.40 -3.50 8.12
C SER A 35 1.23 -2.94 6.72
N VAL A 36 1.31 -3.79 5.69
CA VAL A 36 1.18 -3.37 4.28
C VAL A 36 -0.16 -2.67 4.02
N ARG A 37 -1.24 -3.13 4.67
CA ARG A 37 -2.55 -2.48 4.57
C ARG A 37 -2.56 -1.07 5.19
N ARG A 38 -1.84 -0.86 6.30
CA ARG A 38 -1.67 0.47 6.92
C ARG A 38 -0.78 1.37 6.07
N ASP A 39 0.25 0.83 5.44
CA ASP A 39 1.15 1.61 4.58
C ASP A 39 0.42 2.10 3.32
N ILE A 40 -0.41 1.27 2.69
CA ILE A 40 -1.31 1.69 1.60
C ILE A 40 -2.25 2.82 2.04
N ALA A 41 -2.78 2.74 3.26
CA ALA A 41 -3.66 3.78 3.79
C ALA A 41 -2.92 5.11 4.00
N ARG A 42 -1.69 5.09 4.52
CA ARG A 42 -0.85 6.29 4.68
C ARG A 42 -0.53 6.95 3.35
N VAL A 43 -0.09 6.17 2.36
CA VAL A 43 0.22 6.70 1.01
C VAL A 43 -1.02 7.34 0.39
N LYS A 44 -2.19 6.71 0.50
CA LYS A 44 -3.46 7.30 0.05
C LYS A 44 -3.80 8.60 0.79
N THR A 45 -3.59 8.65 2.10
CA THR A 45 -3.80 9.88 2.88
C THR A 45 -2.88 10.99 2.41
N ILE A 46 -1.60 10.72 2.18
CA ILE A 46 -0.64 11.73 1.68
C ILE A 46 -1.02 12.21 0.28
N ILE A 47 -1.42 11.31 -0.63
CA ILE A 47 -1.94 11.69 -1.95
C ILE A 47 -3.14 12.62 -1.80
N ARG A 48 -4.08 12.26 -0.92
CA ARG A 48 -5.28 13.05 -0.67
C ARG A 48 -4.98 14.40 -0.02
N GLU A 49 -4.04 14.45 0.91
CA GLU A 49 -3.57 15.70 1.54
C GLU A 49 -2.90 16.62 0.51
N ARG A 50 -2.08 16.08 -0.39
CA ARG A 50 -1.48 16.85 -1.50
C ARG A 50 -2.52 17.37 -2.49
N GLU A 51 -3.54 16.57 -2.82
CA GLU A 51 -4.69 17.01 -3.62
C GLU A 51 -5.46 18.15 -2.93
N LEU A 52 -5.73 18.02 -1.63
CA LEU A 52 -6.50 18.99 -0.84
C LEU A 52 -5.73 20.29 -0.57
N GLN A 53 -4.41 20.21 -0.39
CA GLN A 53 -3.54 21.39 -0.26
C GLN A 53 -3.42 22.18 -1.58
N GLY A 54 -4.00 21.69 -2.68
CA GLY A 54 -3.99 22.41 -3.95
C GLY A 54 -2.59 22.56 -4.53
N ILE A 55 -1.62 21.73 -4.10
CA ILE A 55 -0.30 21.61 -4.69
C ILE A 55 -0.47 20.89 -6.05
N LYS A 56 -1.07 21.61 -6.99
CA LYS A 56 -0.94 21.38 -8.43
C LYS A 56 0.27 22.17 -8.86
N GLU A 57 1.45 21.59 -8.68
CA GLU A 57 2.62 21.95 -9.49
C GLU A 57 2.63 21.08 -10.75
#